data_AF-A0A7X6Q2N0-F1
#
_entry.id   AF-A0A7X6Q2N0-F1
#
_cell.length_a   1.000
_cell.length_b   1.000
_cell.length_c   1.000
_cell.angle_alpha   90.00
_cell.angle_beta   90.00
_cell.angle_gamma   90.00
#
_symmetry.space_group_name_H-M   'P 1'
#
loop_
_entity.id
_entity.type
_entity.pdbx_description
1 polymer ?
#
loop_
_entity_poly.entity_id
_entity_poly.type
_entity_poly.pdbx_seq_one_letter_code
_entity_poly.pdbx_strand_id
1 'polypeptide(L)'
;MNEIIQGMVKGYMDLFDNYQLSPQLQAEVQDLSRRFYDLGQSIPDPTHFYSKLVESGLQEEYSALITRAAMADMGTADADGRVKTDYSDSPAPPPLSVKDFVEQYRIPYEEVKKAGYRKNAQAAYEAILAIPKQTDDMLEAQLILEEEGLLWKIVKEDGLDIFAPILEAMDPLQEAMTAGLELQIRAFQASQSIEDLDYHLEKLEFEKYAMVSRFSSRMSLTIQLTALLMDYAAHKMTAQLSGGKSQPGRQALKAMIGQRLAIRRTLTLLKDQLNLTFDDLLDQEAQRIWMLVPQDADELGRFKVTLHPQNLQALKEMVDQEIMSDLSIMDLLRRENDQVLWYALLGQDKSAFEDKAQAIAQNENASLTYYQYKESLDQSAGPHMPKKETKSKIPFQAQETSQPSSAAGALKGFLKKRFG
;
A
#
# COMPACT_ATOMS: atom_id res chain seq x y z
N MET A 1 13.77 22.07 29.27
CA MET A 1 12.89 21.98 28.09
C MET A 1 12.68 20.51 27.76
N ASN A 2 11.46 20.09 27.40
CA ASN A 2 11.15 18.72 26.99
C ASN A 2 11.85 18.38 25.65
N GLU A 3 12.41 17.17 25.50
CA GLU A 3 13.16 16.76 24.29
C GLU A 3 12.29 16.80 23.02
N ILE A 4 11.00 16.51 23.12
CA ILE A 4 10.05 16.58 22.00
C ILE A 4 9.86 18.03 21.55
N ILE A 5 9.68 18.95 22.51
CA ILE A 5 9.53 20.39 22.23
C ILE A 5 10.83 20.97 21.66
N GLN A 6 11.97 20.54 22.19
CA GLN A 6 13.28 20.91 21.65
C GLN A 6 13.45 20.46 20.20
N GLY A 7 13.04 19.22 19.88
CA GLY A 7 13.05 18.70 18.51
C GLY A 7 12.14 19.48 17.58
N MET A 8 10.94 19.86 18.05
CA MET A 8 9.99 20.68 17.28
C MET A 8 10.57 22.06 16.98
N VAL A 9 11.04 22.79 18.00
CA VAL A 9 11.65 24.12 17.83
C VAL A 9 12.85 24.06 16.89
N LYS A 10 13.71 23.05 17.05
CA LYS A 10 14.85 22.83 16.16
C LYS A 10 14.41 22.62 14.70
N GLY A 11 13.40 21.79 14.45
CA GLY A 11 12.89 21.55 13.11
C GLY A 11 12.38 22.81 12.41
N TYR A 12 11.73 23.73 13.13
CA TYR A 12 11.35 25.03 12.58
C TYR A 12 12.56 25.87 12.19
N MET A 13 13.59 25.91 13.03
CA MET A 13 14.76 26.77 12.83
C MET A 13 15.74 26.21 11.78
N ASP A 14 15.93 24.89 11.72
CA ASP A 14 16.81 24.22 10.74
C ASP A 14 16.38 24.50 9.28
N LEU A 15 15.11 24.86 9.05
CA LEU A 15 14.64 25.24 7.71
C LEU A 15 15.33 26.50 7.18
N PHE A 16 15.74 27.43 8.04
CA PHE A 16 16.45 28.65 7.64
C PHE A 16 17.87 28.38 7.13
N ASP A 17 18.49 27.26 7.53
CA ASP A 17 19.84 26.89 7.09
C ASP A 17 19.91 26.56 5.59
N ASN A 18 18.76 26.37 4.94
CA ASN A 18 18.65 26.10 3.51
C ASN A 18 18.69 27.37 2.64
N TYR A 19 18.65 28.57 3.22
CA TYR A 19 18.58 29.84 2.49
C TYR A 19 19.86 30.67 2.67
N GLN A 20 20.26 31.42 1.65
CA GLN A 20 21.30 32.44 1.77
C GLN A 20 20.72 33.74 2.34
N LEU A 21 21.00 34.01 3.63
CA LEU A 21 20.42 35.14 4.34
C LEU A 21 21.37 36.35 4.41
N SER A 22 20.80 37.56 4.32
CA SER A 22 21.53 38.78 4.67
C SER A 22 21.82 38.83 6.18
N PRO A 23 22.82 39.62 6.62
CA PRO A 23 23.10 39.80 8.04
C PRO A 23 21.89 40.29 8.85
N GLN A 24 20.99 41.05 8.21
CA GLN A 24 19.79 41.57 8.86
C GLN A 24 18.72 40.49 9.04
N LEU A 25 18.41 39.73 7.98
CA LEU A 25 17.49 38.59 8.08
C LEU A 25 18.02 37.52 9.05
N GLN A 26 19.34 37.30 9.06
CA GLN A 26 19.97 36.36 9.98
C GLN A 26 19.81 36.79 11.44
N ALA A 27 19.88 38.10 11.73
CA ALA A 27 19.62 38.63 13.08
C ALA A 27 18.15 38.44 13.49
N GLU A 28 17.20 38.64 12.56
CA GLU A 28 15.77 38.40 12.79
C GLU A 28 15.49 36.90 13.07
N VAL A 29 16.13 35.99 12.32
CA VAL A 29 16.04 34.53 12.55
C VAL A 29 16.60 34.14 13.90
N GLN A 30 17.73 34.72 14.31
CA GLN A 30 18.33 34.46 15.63
C GLN A 30 17.44 34.94 16.78
N ASP A 31 16.81 36.11 16.65
CA ASP A 31 15.87 36.60 17.66
C ASP A 31 14.61 35.73 17.73
N LEU A 32 14.06 35.32 16.58
CA LEU A 32 12.93 34.41 16.51
C LEU A 32 13.27 33.05 17.15
N SER A 33 14.44 32.50 16.84
CA SER A 33 14.95 31.25 17.42
C SER A 33 14.99 31.34 18.93
N ARG A 34 15.58 32.41 19.50
CA ARG A 34 15.59 32.65 20.94
C ARG A 34 14.17 32.64 21.53
N ARG A 35 13.22 33.35 20.91
CA ARG A 35 11.82 33.42 21.40
C ARG A 35 11.09 32.08 21.30
N PHE A 36 11.34 31.28 20.28
CA PHE A 36 10.84 29.91 20.17
C PHE A 36 11.40 29.00 21.27
N TYR A 37 12.70 29.09 21.56
CA TYR A 37 13.33 28.35 22.65
C TYR A 37 12.82 28.79 24.03
N ASP A 38 12.58 30.08 24.25
CA ASP A 38 12.01 30.61 25.49
C ASP A 38 10.56 30.11 25.69
N LEU A 39 9.74 30.13 24.64
CA LEU A 39 8.39 29.56 24.68
C LEU A 39 8.44 28.05 24.98
N GLY A 40 9.31 27.31 24.30
CA GLY A 40 9.49 25.87 24.52
C GLY A 40 9.96 25.52 25.94
N GLN A 41 10.73 26.39 26.59
CA GLN A 41 11.11 26.22 27.99
C GLN A 41 9.95 26.46 28.97
N SER A 42 9.01 27.33 28.61
CA SER A 42 7.85 27.68 29.45
C SER A 42 6.74 26.63 29.43
N ILE A 43 6.79 25.65 28.53
CA ILE A 43 5.73 24.65 28.33
C ILE A 43 6.24 23.26 28.77
N PRO A 44 5.67 22.68 29.84
CA PRO A 44 6.10 21.36 30.33
C PRO A 44 5.52 20.19 29.53
N ASP A 45 4.34 20.36 28.92
CA ASP A 45 3.62 19.32 28.17
C ASP A 45 3.65 19.60 26.65
N PRO A 46 4.26 18.71 25.83
CA PRO A 46 4.31 18.85 24.38
C PRO A 46 2.95 18.98 23.68
N THR A 47 1.88 18.41 24.25
CA THR A 47 0.54 18.46 23.65
C THR A 47 -0.04 19.87 23.59
N HIS A 48 0.46 20.78 24.43
CA HIS A 48 0.05 22.19 24.46
C HIS A 48 0.98 23.13 23.69
N PHE A 49 2.07 22.62 23.11
CA PHE A 49 3.06 23.45 22.43
C PHE A 49 2.47 24.18 21.22
N TYR A 50 1.77 23.48 20.33
CA TYR A 50 1.20 24.08 19.12
C TYR A 50 0.13 25.13 19.42
N SER A 51 -0.77 24.88 20.38
CA SER A 51 -1.78 25.88 20.74
C SER A 51 -1.14 27.14 21.31
N LYS A 52 -0.10 27.00 22.14
CA LYS A 52 0.62 28.14 22.72
C LYS A 52 1.50 28.87 21.72
N LEU A 53 2.05 28.15 20.73
CA LEU A 53 2.80 28.75 19.62
C LEU A 53 1.92 29.65 18.77
N VAL A 54 0.71 29.18 18.44
CA VAL A 54 -0.31 29.99 17.75
C VAL A 54 -0.70 31.20 18.60
N GLU A 55 -1.07 31.00 19.86
CA GLU A 55 -1.48 32.08 20.78
C GLU A 55 -0.39 33.15 20.97
N SER A 56 0.88 32.78 20.86
CA SER A 56 2.01 33.70 21.02
C SER A 56 2.27 34.61 19.81
N GLY A 57 1.65 34.33 18.65
CA GLY A 57 1.93 35.00 17.38
C GLY A 57 3.25 34.58 16.71
N LEU A 58 4.09 33.79 17.38
CA LEU A 58 5.38 33.35 16.84
C LEU A 58 5.27 32.50 15.58
N GLN A 59 4.16 31.77 15.38
CA GLN A 59 3.92 31.02 14.15
C GLN A 59 3.71 31.95 12.94
N GLU A 60 3.02 33.07 13.13
CA GLU A 60 2.78 34.06 12.06
C GLU A 60 4.08 34.77 11.71
N GLU A 61 4.86 35.16 12.73
CA GLU A 61 6.20 35.75 12.55
C GLU A 61 7.15 34.79 11.83
N TYR A 62 7.13 33.50 12.18
CA TYR A 62 7.88 32.47 11.47
C TYR A 62 7.48 32.39 9.99
N SER A 63 6.18 32.34 9.72
CA SER A 63 5.65 32.21 8.35
C SER A 63 5.99 33.44 7.49
N ALA A 64 5.96 34.64 8.09
CA ALA A 64 6.39 35.86 7.43
C ALA A 64 7.90 35.86 7.15
N LEU A 65 8.71 35.44 8.11
CA LEU A 65 10.16 35.46 8.00
C LEU A 65 10.69 34.40 7.02
N ILE A 66 10.12 33.20 7.02
CA ILE A 66 10.49 32.14 6.07
C ILE A 66 10.12 32.53 4.62
N THR A 67 8.99 33.23 4.45
CA THR A 67 8.60 33.76 3.13
C THR A 67 9.59 34.83 2.66
N ARG A 68 9.98 35.77 3.53
CA ARG A 68 11.00 36.78 3.19
C ARG A 68 12.35 36.17 2.86
N ALA A 69 12.79 35.15 3.63
CA ALA A 69 14.01 34.41 3.38
C ALA A 69 13.99 33.71 2.01
N ALA A 70 12.91 33.00 1.70
CA ALA A 70 12.73 32.34 0.40
C ALA A 70 12.69 33.34 -0.76
N MET A 71 11.97 34.45 -0.61
CA MET A 71 11.86 35.47 -1.66
C MET A 71 13.20 36.16 -1.93
N ALA A 72 14.01 36.42 -0.90
CA ALA A 72 15.35 36.98 -1.04
C ALA A 72 16.31 35.99 -1.72
N ASP A 73 16.31 34.72 -1.31
CA ASP A 73 17.16 33.65 -1.88
C ASP A 73 16.82 33.38 -3.36
N MET A 74 15.53 33.45 -3.72
CA MET A 74 15.05 33.32 -5.10
C MET A 74 15.28 34.59 -5.96
N GLY A 75 15.81 35.67 -5.38
CA GLY A 75 16.04 36.95 -6.08
C GLY A 75 14.76 37.69 -6.47
N THR A 76 13.62 37.35 -5.85
CA THR A 76 12.30 37.97 -6.09
C THR A 76 11.99 39.14 -5.15
N ALA A 77 12.86 39.35 -4.16
CA ALA A 77 12.88 40.48 -3.24
C ALA A 77 14.31 41.01 -3.10
N ASP A 78 14.48 42.15 -2.43
CA ASP A 78 15.83 42.61 -2.06
C ASP A 78 16.50 41.66 -1.04
N ALA A 79 17.77 41.92 -0.72
CA ALA A 79 18.54 41.09 0.21
C ALA A 79 17.92 40.98 1.61
N ASP A 80 17.02 41.88 1.99
CA ASP A 80 16.31 41.89 3.27
C ASP A 80 14.87 41.34 3.15
N GLY A 81 14.54 40.73 2.01
CA GLY A 81 13.25 40.12 1.73
C GLY A 81 12.13 41.14 1.51
N ARG A 82 12.45 42.40 1.17
CA ARG A 82 11.46 43.41 0.84
C ARG A 82 11.15 43.33 -0.65
N VAL A 83 9.87 43.14 -0.94
CA VAL A 83 9.36 43.14 -2.30
C VAL A 83 9.18 44.58 -2.74
N LYS A 84 9.66 44.92 -3.94
CA LYS A 84 9.32 46.20 -4.55
C LYS A 84 7.80 46.21 -4.77
N THR A 85 7.08 47.11 -4.10
CA THR A 85 5.61 47.21 -4.25
C THR A 85 5.20 48.38 -5.15
N ASP A 86 6.12 49.32 -5.39
CA ASP A 86 5.93 50.44 -6.30
C ASP A 86 6.65 50.16 -7.62
N TYR A 87 5.88 49.87 -8.65
CA TYR A 87 6.36 49.55 -10.00
C TYR A 87 6.22 50.72 -10.96
N SER A 88 5.89 51.93 -10.48
CA SER A 88 5.71 53.12 -11.33
C SER A 88 6.96 53.47 -12.16
N ASP A 89 8.15 53.12 -11.65
CA ASP A 89 9.43 53.35 -12.31
C ASP A 89 9.87 52.23 -13.28
N SER A 90 9.11 51.13 -13.33
CA SER A 90 9.49 49.93 -14.09
C SER A 90 8.66 49.86 -15.37
N PRO A 91 9.27 49.71 -16.57
CA PRO A 91 8.51 49.51 -17.78
C PRO A 91 7.64 48.27 -17.62
N ALA A 92 6.40 48.34 -18.10
CA ALA A 92 5.50 47.19 -18.09
C ALA A 92 6.22 45.99 -18.73
N PRO A 93 6.20 44.81 -18.09
CA PRO A 93 6.80 43.63 -18.68
C PRO A 93 6.19 43.41 -20.07
N PRO A 94 7.00 42.94 -21.04
CA PRO A 94 6.48 42.66 -22.37
C PRO A 94 5.29 41.68 -22.26
N PRO A 95 4.22 41.87 -23.06
CA PRO A 95 3.10 40.95 -23.07
C PRO A 95 3.60 39.54 -23.38
N LEU A 96 3.18 38.57 -22.57
CA LEU A 96 3.53 37.16 -22.73
C LEU A 96 2.94 36.66 -24.05
N SER A 97 3.76 36.08 -24.92
CA SER A 97 3.26 35.44 -26.15
C SER A 97 2.57 34.11 -25.82
N VAL A 98 1.65 33.67 -26.69
CA VAL A 98 1.00 32.36 -26.54
C VAL A 98 2.04 31.25 -26.54
N LYS A 99 3.08 31.40 -27.34
CA LYS A 99 4.22 30.48 -27.39
C LYS A 99 4.93 30.37 -26.03
N ASP A 100 5.26 31.49 -25.41
CA ASP A 100 5.94 31.50 -24.10
C ASP A 100 5.04 30.90 -23.01
N PHE A 101 3.72 31.14 -23.10
CA PHE A 101 2.75 30.56 -22.18
C PHE A 101 2.68 29.03 -22.29
N VAL A 102 2.54 28.46 -23.48
CA VAL A 102 2.40 26.99 -23.61
C VAL A 102 3.71 26.24 -23.38
N GLU A 103 4.85 26.92 -23.50
CA GLU A 103 6.17 26.32 -23.36
C GLU A 103 6.40 25.72 -21.95
N GLN A 104 5.71 26.23 -20.92
CA GLN A 104 5.75 25.67 -19.57
C GLN A 104 5.31 24.20 -19.52
N TYR A 105 4.49 23.74 -20.47
CA TYR A 105 4.03 22.35 -20.56
C TYR A 105 5.02 21.43 -21.29
N ARG A 106 6.12 21.95 -21.85
CA ARG A 106 7.09 21.15 -22.59
C ARG A 106 7.84 20.15 -21.71
N ILE A 107 8.24 20.54 -20.50
CA ILE A 107 8.96 19.64 -19.60
C ILE A 107 8.07 18.43 -19.22
N PRO A 108 6.84 18.62 -18.71
CA PRO A 108 5.91 17.51 -18.46
C PRO A 108 5.64 16.66 -19.70
N TYR A 109 5.46 17.28 -20.88
CA TYR A 109 5.27 16.55 -22.15
C TYR A 109 6.43 15.60 -22.46
N GLU A 110 7.68 16.07 -22.35
CA GLU A 110 8.84 15.22 -22.64
C GLU A 110 8.95 14.06 -21.64
N GLU A 111 8.57 14.24 -20.37
CA GLU A 111 8.50 13.15 -19.39
C GLU A 111 7.40 12.12 -19.75
N VAL A 112 6.21 12.58 -20.11
CA VAL A 112 5.10 11.73 -20.58
C VAL A 112 5.50 10.95 -21.84
N LYS A 113 6.18 11.62 -22.77
CA LYS A 113 6.68 11.02 -24.01
C LYS A 113 7.76 9.97 -23.77
N LYS A 114 8.70 10.24 -22.86
CA LYS A 114 9.74 9.27 -22.44
C LYS A 114 9.11 7.99 -21.88
N ALA A 115 7.99 8.10 -21.16
CA ALA A 115 7.29 6.95 -20.60
C ALA A 115 6.74 5.99 -21.68
N GLY A 116 6.45 6.47 -22.89
CA GLY A 116 6.15 5.62 -24.05
C GLY A 116 4.74 5.01 -24.11
N TYR A 117 4.11 4.67 -22.97
CA TYR A 117 2.74 4.12 -22.90
C TYR A 117 1.65 5.18 -22.66
N ARG A 118 2.01 6.38 -22.18
CA ARG A 118 1.08 7.48 -21.87
C ARG A 118 0.61 8.24 -23.12
N LYS A 119 0.03 7.51 -24.07
CA LYS A 119 -0.29 8.01 -25.41
C LYS A 119 -1.43 9.02 -25.42
N ASN A 120 -2.43 8.85 -24.56
CA ASN A 120 -3.57 9.75 -24.49
C ASN A 120 -3.14 11.08 -23.85
N ALA A 121 -2.35 11.00 -22.77
CA ALA A 121 -1.74 12.18 -22.16
C ALA A 121 -0.80 12.89 -23.14
N GLN A 122 0.04 12.14 -23.88
CA GLN A 122 0.92 12.70 -24.91
C GLN A 122 0.13 13.51 -25.94
N ALA A 123 -0.97 12.97 -26.45
CA ALA A 123 -1.84 13.66 -27.41
C ALA A 123 -2.46 14.94 -26.82
N ALA A 124 -2.86 14.92 -25.54
CA ALA A 124 -3.39 16.11 -24.85
C ALA A 124 -2.34 17.23 -24.74
N TYR A 125 -1.09 16.88 -24.39
CA TYR A 125 0.03 17.84 -24.39
C TYR A 125 0.36 18.37 -25.79
N GLU A 126 0.35 17.51 -26.81
CA GLU A 126 0.58 17.91 -28.20
C GLU A 126 -0.48 18.92 -28.70
N ALA A 127 -1.74 18.77 -28.26
CA ALA A 127 -2.80 19.72 -28.57
C ALA A 127 -2.51 21.12 -27.98
N ILE A 128 -2.07 21.19 -26.72
CA ILE A 128 -1.70 22.47 -26.08
C ILE A 128 -0.50 23.11 -26.76
N LEU A 129 0.55 22.33 -27.04
CA LEU A 129 1.75 22.82 -27.71
C LEU A 129 1.51 23.23 -29.18
N ALA A 130 0.35 22.89 -29.75
CA ALA A 130 -0.05 23.29 -31.09
C ALA A 130 -0.80 24.63 -31.15
N ILE A 131 -1.32 25.15 -30.02
CA ILE A 131 -2.09 26.41 -29.97
C ILE A 131 -1.34 27.61 -30.57
N PRO A 132 -0.01 27.80 -30.36
CA PRO A 132 0.72 28.91 -30.98
C PRO A 132 0.74 28.90 -32.52
N LYS A 133 0.36 27.78 -33.15
CA LYS A 133 0.20 27.69 -34.61
C LYS A 133 -1.17 28.19 -35.08
N GLN A 134 -2.12 28.30 -34.17
CA GLN A 134 -3.50 28.72 -34.43
C GLN A 134 -3.69 30.20 -34.14
N THR A 135 -3.16 30.68 -33.01
CA THR A 135 -3.26 32.09 -32.60
C THR A 135 -2.04 32.51 -31.77
N ASP A 136 -1.76 33.81 -31.77
CA ASP A 136 -0.82 34.48 -30.85
C ASP A 136 -1.53 35.51 -29.96
N ASP A 137 -2.88 35.54 -30.00
CA ASP A 137 -3.71 36.31 -29.06
C ASP A 137 -3.98 35.44 -27.81
N MET A 138 -3.56 35.92 -26.64
CA MET A 138 -3.74 35.22 -25.37
C MET A 138 -5.21 35.00 -25.00
N LEU A 139 -6.12 35.91 -25.39
CA LEU A 139 -7.54 35.75 -25.09
C LEU A 139 -8.15 34.64 -25.94
N GLU A 140 -7.81 34.59 -27.22
CA GLU A 140 -8.25 33.52 -28.14
C GLU A 140 -7.65 32.18 -27.73
N ALA A 141 -6.37 32.15 -27.34
CA ALA A 141 -5.72 30.95 -26.82
C ALA A 141 -6.40 30.42 -25.55
N GLN A 142 -6.80 31.30 -24.63
CA GLN A 142 -7.56 30.92 -23.43
C GLN A 142 -8.92 30.33 -23.77
N LEU A 143 -9.65 30.95 -24.71
CA LEU A 143 -10.93 30.42 -25.18
C LEU A 143 -10.77 29.01 -25.76
N ILE A 144 -9.75 28.77 -26.60
CA ILE A 144 -9.45 27.43 -27.15
C ILE A 144 -9.15 26.43 -26.02
N LEU A 145 -8.31 26.81 -25.05
CA LEU A 145 -7.96 25.94 -23.91
C LEU A 145 -9.19 25.52 -23.09
N GLU A 146 -10.12 26.44 -22.87
CA GLU A 146 -11.34 26.23 -22.08
C GLU A 146 -12.40 25.46 -22.88
N GLU A 147 -12.72 25.87 -24.11
CA GLU A 147 -13.73 25.23 -24.95
C GLU A 147 -13.37 23.77 -25.28
N GLU A 148 -12.08 23.50 -25.52
CA GLU A 148 -11.60 22.15 -25.76
C GLU A 148 -11.25 21.39 -24.48
N GLY A 149 -11.27 22.04 -23.31
CA GLY A 149 -10.95 21.45 -22.01
C GLY A 149 -9.55 20.84 -21.94
N LEU A 150 -8.56 21.45 -22.58
CA LEU A 150 -7.24 20.81 -22.82
C LEU A 150 -6.46 20.55 -21.51
N LEU A 151 -6.56 21.45 -20.54
CA LEU A 151 -5.92 21.27 -19.23
C LEU A 151 -6.55 20.11 -18.45
N TRP A 152 -7.88 19.98 -18.52
CA TRP A 152 -8.59 18.85 -17.94
C TRP A 152 -8.21 17.52 -18.61
N LYS A 153 -8.11 17.50 -19.95
CA LYS A 153 -7.69 16.32 -20.70
C LYS A 153 -6.32 15.81 -20.26
N ILE A 154 -5.36 16.68 -19.95
CA ILE A 154 -4.07 16.22 -19.38
C ILE A 154 -4.30 15.40 -18.12
N VAL A 155 -5.07 15.93 -17.16
CA VAL A 155 -5.31 15.27 -15.87
C VAL A 155 -6.06 13.95 -16.07
N LYS A 156 -7.11 13.97 -16.88
CA LYS A 156 -7.95 12.80 -17.16
C LYS A 156 -7.15 11.70 -17.85
N GLU A 157 -6.52 12.03 -18.97
CA GLU A 157 -5.84 11.05 -19.82
C GLU A 157 -4.57 10.51 -19.16
N ASP A 158 -3.82 11.34 -18.43
CA ASP A 158 -2.65 10.87 -17.68
C ASP A 158 -3.06 9.94 -16.53
N GLY A 159 -4.16 10.26 -15.83
CA GLY A 159 -4.74 9.37 -14.83
C GLY A 159 -5.14 8.01 -15.43
N LEU A 160 -5.84 8.00 -16.56
CA LEU A 160 -6.27 6.77 -17.23
C LEU A 160 -5.08 5.95 -17.75
N ASP A 161 -4.10 6.61 -18.36
CA ASP A 161 -2.89 5.97 -18.86
C ASP A 161 -2.05 5.34 -17.72
N ILE A 162 -2.17 5.84 -16.49
CA ILE A 162 -1.53 5.25 -15.30
C ILE A 162 -2.38 4.13 -14.70
N PHE A 163 -3.67 4.37 -14.47
CA PHE A 163 -4.51 3.45 -13.70
C PHE A 163 -4.92 2.20 -14.49
N ALA A 164 -5.16 2.32 -15.81
CA ALA A 164 -5.61 1.18 -16.61
C ALA A 164 -4.55 0.06 -16.71
N PRO A 165 -3.26 0.34 -16.96
CA PRO A 165 -2.21 -0.68 -16.90
C PRO A 165 -2.04 -1.31 -15.52
N ILE A 166 -2.22 -0.53 -14.44
CA ILE A 166 -2.19 -1.09 -13.08
C ILE A 166 -3.33 -2.10 -12.93
N LEU A 167 -4.56 -1.73 -13.31
CA LEU A 167 -5.72 -2.63 -13.23
C LEU A 167 -5.50 -3.91 -14.05
N GLU A 168 -4.94 -3.80 -15.26
CA GLU A 168 -4.58 -4.94 -16.10
C GLU A 168 -3.62 -5.91 -15.37
N ALA A 169 -2.69 -5.36 -14.59
CA ALA A 169 -1.68 -6.11 -13.88
C ALA A 169 -2.06 -6.50 -12.45
N MET A 170 -3.18 -6.03 -11.92
CA MET A 170 -3.66 -6.49 -10.62
C MET A 170 -4.05 -7.98 -10.66
N ASP A 171 -3.94 -8.65 -9.53
CA ASP A 171 -4.52 -9.98 -9.39
C ASP A 171 -6.06 -9.87 -9.39
N PRO A 172 -6.79 -10.53 -10.31
CA PRO A 172 -8.26 -10.51 -10.28
C PRO A 172 -8.85 -11.03 -8.97
N LEU A 173 -8.09 -11.81 -8.19
CA LEU A 173 -8.47 -12.36 -6.90
C LEU A 173 -8.39 -11.35 -5.75
N GLN A 174 -7.74 -10.20 -5.97
CA GLN A 174 -7.72 -9.05 -5.06
C GLN A 174 -8.95 -8.16 -5.26
N GLU A 175 -10.15 -8.78 -5.23
CA GLU A 175 -11.44 -8.15 -5.56
C GLU A 175 -11.67 -6.78 -4.89
N ALA A 176 -11.20 -6.60 -3.65
CA ALA A 176 -11.32 -5.33 -2.93
C ALA A 176 -10.55 -4.20 -3.61
N MET A 177 -9.32 -4.47 -4.04
CA MET A 177 -8.45 -3.47 -4.63
C MET A 177 -8.76 -3.27 -6.12
N THR A 178 -9.06 -4.35 -6.85
CA THR A 178 -9.44 -4.28 -8.28
C THR A 178 -10.75 -3.54 -8.45
N ALA A 179 -11.79 -3.86 -7.66
CA ALA A 179 -13.07 -3.15 -7.75
C ALA A 179 -12.95 -1.66 -7.39
N GLY A 180 -12.10 -1.31 -6.41
CA GLY A 180 -11.82 0.08 -6.07
C GLY A 180 -11.16 0.84 -7.23
N LEU A 181 -10.19 0.22 -7.89
CA LEU A 181 -9.49 0.81 -9.04
C LEU A 181 -10.39 0.89 -10.28
N GLU A 182 -11.25 -0.10 -10.52
CA GLU A 182 -12.26 -0.06 -11.58
C GLU A 182 -13.21 1.12 -11.41
N LEU A 183 -13.72 1.33 -10.19
CA LEU A 183 -14.59 2.47 -9.89
C LEU A 183 -13.85 3.80 -10.10
N GLN A 184 -12.57 3.86 -9.73
CA GLN A 184 -11.75 5.06 -9.92
C GLN A 184 -11.57 5.36 -11.42
N ILE A 185 -11.24 4.35 -12.23
CA ILE A 185 -11.16 4.49 -13.69
C ILE A 185 -12.49 4.96 -14.28
N ARG A 186 -13.63 4.41 -13.80
CA ARG A 186 -14.96 4.85 -14.24
C ARG A 186 -15.23 6.32 -13.89
N ALA A 187 -14.79 6.79 -12.72
CA ALA A 187 -14.89 8.19 -12.34
C ALA A 187 -14.11 9.09 -13.31
N PHE A 188 -12.87 8.73 -13.65
CA PHE A 188 -12.08 9.44 -14.64
C PHE A 188 -12.75 9.44 -16.03
N GLN A 189 -13.28 8.30 -16.48
CA GLN A 189 -13.96 8.18 -17.77
C GLN A 189 -15.24 9.04 -17.84
N ALA A 190 -16.05 9.02 -16.79
CA ALA A 190 -17.35 9.71 -16.75
C ALA A 190 -17.24 11.23 -16.58
N SER A 191 -16.19 11.72 -15.93
CA SER A 191 -16.04 13.13 -15.59
C SER A 191 -15.71 14.00 -16.80
N GLN A 192 -16.32 15.19 -16.85
CA GLN A 192 -16.15 16.19 -17.92
C GLN A 192 -15.35 17.41 -17.47
N SER A 193 -15.15 17.59 -16.16
CA SER A 193 -14.30 18.62 -15.57
C SER A 193 -13.58 18.10 -14.31
N ILE A 194 -12.71 18.94 -13.74
CA ILE A 194 -12.03 18.66 -12.47
C ILE A 194 -13.03 18.59 -11.32
N GLU A 195 -14.00 19.50 -11.27
CA GLU A 195 -15.02 19.54 -10.22
C GLU A 195 -15.93 18.30 -10.26
N ASP A 196 -16.28 17.85 -11.48
CA ASP A 196 -17.02 16.60 -11.67
C ASP A 196 -16.21 15.39 -11.18
N LEU A 197 -14.90 15.39 -11.44
CA LEU A 197 -14.00 14.34 -10.97
C LEU A 197 -13.93 14.33 -9.45
N ASP A 198 -13.73 15.49 -8.83
CA ASP A 198 -13.66 15.61 -7.36
C ASP A 198 -14.95 15.09 -6.73
N TYR A 199 -16.11 15.48 -7.26
CA TYR A 199 -17.40 14.95 -6.80
C TYR A 199 -17.50 13.43 -6.92
N HIS A 200 -17.11 12.86 -8.07
CA HIS A 200 -17.16 11.41 -8.26
C HIS A 200 -16.15 10.66 -7.38
N LEU A 201 -14.96 11.20 -7.15
CA LEU A 201 -13.95 10.61 -6.27
C LEU A 201 -14.37 10.67 -4.80
N GLU A 202 -14.95 11.78 -4.34
CA GLU A 202 -15.50 11.88 -2.98
C GLU A 202 -16.60 10.84 -2.75
N LYS A 203 -17.55 10.74 -3.69
CA LYS A 203 -18.61 9.74 -3.62
C LYS A 203 -18.04 8.31 -3.60
N LEU A 204 -17.03 8.05 -4.43
CA LEU A 204 -16.36 6.76 -4.52
C LEU A 204 -15.69 6.37 -3.19
N GLU A 205 -15.04 7.31 -2.49
CA GLU A 205 -14.38 7.01 -1.21
C GLU A 205 -15.39 6.53 -0.15
N PHE A 206 -16.61 7.07 -0.12
CA PHE A 206 -17.67 6.56 0.74
C PHE A 206 -18.12 5.14 0.37
N GLU A 207 -18.26 4.84 -0.92
CA GLU A 207 -18.68 3.51 -1.41
C GLU A 207 -17.59 2.45 -1.20
N LYS A 208 -16.33 2.84 -1.38
CA LYS A 208 -15.14 1.98 -1.28
C LYS A 208 -14.94 1.43 0.12
N TYR A 209 -15.17 2.22 1.17
CA TYR A 209 -14.94 1.77 2.55
C TYR A 209 -15.79 0.54 2.91
N ALA A 210 -17.09 0.59 2.62
CA ALA A 210 -18.00 -0.51 2.89
C ALA A 210 -17.66 -1.76 2.06
N MET A 211 -17.32 -1.57 0.79
CA MET A 211 -16.91 -2.62 -0.12
C MET A 211 -15.63 -3.33 0.35
N VAL A 212 -14.56 -2.57 0.60
CA VAL A 212 -13.26 -3.09 1.05
C VAL A 212 -13.39 -3.81 2.38
N SER A 213 -14.17 -3.26 3.33
CA SER A 213 -14.44 -3.90 4.62
C SER A 213 -15.12 -5.27 4.46
N ARG A 214 -16.12 -5.37 3.58
CA ARG A 214 -16.82 -6.63 3.31
C ARG A 214 -15.91 -7.67 2.68
N PHE A 215 -15.10 -7.30 1.68
CA PHE A 215 -14.16 -8.21 1.05
C PHE A 215 -13.05 -8.66 2.01
N SER A 216 -12.46 -7.72 2.75
CA SER A 216 -11.41 -8.01 3.73
C SER A 216 -11.91 -8.96 4.82
N SER A 217 -13.16 -8.79 5.26
CA SER A 217 -13.80 -9.68 6.23
C SER A 217 -14.01 -11.08 5.66
N ARG A 218 -14.50 -11.20 4.41
CA ARG A 218 -14.65 -12.50 3.72
C ARG A 218 -13.31 -13.23 3.61
N MET A 219 -12.31 -12.56 3.05
CA MET A 219 -10.95 -13.08 2.90
C MET A 219 -10.38 -13.56 4.25
N SER A 220 -10.44 -12.70 5.28
CA SER A 220 -9.88 -13.02 6.60
C SER A 220 -10.58 -14.21 7.24
N LEU A 221 -11.92 -14.30 7.13
CA LEU A 221 -12.67 -15.43 7.68
C LEU A 221 -12.40 -16.73 6.93
N THR A 222 -12.26 -16.69 5.59
CA THR A 222 -11.90 -17.86 4.77
C THR A 222 -10.51 -18.39 5.12
N ILE A 223 -9.52 -17.51 5.28
CA ILE A 223 -8.15 -17.88 5.70
C ILE A 223 -8.17 -18.44 7.12
N GLN A 224 -8.85 -17.78 8.06
CA GLN A 224 -8.94 -18.24 9.45
C GLN A 224 -9.68 -19.59 9.57
N LEU A 225 -10.74 -19.80 8.78
CA LEU A 225 -11.44 -21.08 8.72
C LEU A 225 -10.48 -22.20 8.31
N THR A 226 -9.67 -21.96 7.28
CA THR A 226 -8.66 -22.91 6.82
C THR A 226 -7.63 -23.21 7.90
N ALA A 227 -7.09 -22.18 8.55
CA ALA A 227 -6.14 -22.35 9.64
C ALA A 227 -6.74 -23.18 10.79
N LEU A 228 -7.98 -22.91 11.19
CA LEU A 228 -8.68 -23.66 12.22
C LEU A 228 -8.87 -25.14 11.84
N LEU A 229 -9.23 -25.43 10.58
CA LEU A 229 -9.38 -26.80 10.07
C LEU A 229 -8.04 -27.56 10.07
N MET A 230 -6.97 -26.90 9.64
CA MET A 230 -5.63 -27.50 9.64
C MET A 230 -5.12 -27.78 11.07
N ASP A 231 -5.35 -26.85 12.00
CA ASP A 231 -4.97 -27.05 13.40
C ASP A 231 -5.83 -28.13 14.06
N TYR A 232 -7.13 -28.20 13.73
CA TYR A 232 -8.01 -29.26 14.20
C TYR A 232 -7.46 -30.63 13.80
N ALA A 233 -7.03 -30.79 12.55
CA ALA A 233 -6.43 -32.03 12.08
C ALA A 233 -5.12 -32.36 12.80
N ALA A 234 -4.25 -31.37 13.00
CA ALA A 234 -2.99 -31.55 13.71
C ALA A 234 -3.21 -31.98 15.18
N HIS A 235 -4.18 -31.36 15.86
CA HIS A 235 -4.55 -31.72 17.22
C HIS A 235 -5.24 -33.08 17.30
N LYS A 236 -6.11 -33.42 16.34
CA LYS A 236 -6.70 -34.76 16.22
C LYS A 236 -5.62 -35.83 16.10
N MET A 237 -4.68 -35.66 15.18
CA MET A 237 -3.57 -36.59 14.98
C MET A 237 -2.72 -36.73 16.24
N THR A 238 -2.41 -35.62 16.91
CA THR A 238 -1.64 -35.64 18.17
C THR A 238 -2.39 -36.35 19.30
N ALA A 239 -3.71 -36.14 19.40
CA ALA A 239 -4.55 -36.82 20.37
C ALA A 239 -4.64 -38.34 20.10
N GLN A 240 -4.76 -38.74 18.82
CA GLN A 240 -4.75 -40.14 18.39
C GLN A 240 -3.42 -40.83 18.74
N LEU A 241 -2.28 -40.24 18.33
CA LEU A 241 -0.94 -40.81 18.55
C LEU A 241 -0.58 -40.95 20.03
N SER A 242 -1.04 -40.02 20.86
CA SER A 242 -0.75 -40.02 22.31
C SER A 242 -1.70 -40.89 23.13
N GLY A 243 -2.82 -41.34 22.55
CA GLY A 243 -3.89 -42.06 23.24
C GLY A 243 -4.45 -41.31 24.45
N GLY A 244 -4.31 -39.98 24.52
CA GLY A 244 -4.75 -39.15 25.65
C GLY A 244 -4.00 -39.36 26.97
N LYS A 245 -2.91 -40.14 27.00
CA LYS A 245 -2.20 -40.48 28.25
C LYS A 245 -1.14 -39.45 28.64
N SER A 246 -0.59 -38.73 27.67
CA SER A 246 0.43 -37.70 27.91
C SER A 246 -0.20 -36.31 28.13
N GLN A 247 0.52 -35.41 28.81
CA GLN A 247 0.08 -34.01 28.93
C GLN A 247 -0.13 -33.33 27.56
N PRO A 248 0.77 -33.48 26.57
CA PRO A 248 0.53 -33.00 25.21
C PRO A 248 -0.73 -33.59 24.57
N GLY A 249 -0.99 -34.89 24.77
CA GLY A 249 -2.19 -35.55 24.25
C GLY A 249 -3.50 -35.00 24.82
N ARG A 250 -3.53 -34.77 26.13
CA ARG A 250 -4.70 -34.16 26.80
C ARG A 250 -4.93 -32.71 26.36
N GLN A 251 -3.86 -31.95 26.13
CA GLN A 251 -3.96 -30.59 25.61
C GLN A 251 -4.46 -30.58 24.16
N ALA A 252 -3.91 -31.45 23.31
CA ALA A 252 -4.36 -31.59 21.92
C ALA A 252 -5.84 -31.99 21.84
N LEU A 253 -6.31 -32.92 22.69
CA LEU A 253 -7.72 -33.29 22.76
C LEU A 253 -8.62 -32.09 23.12
N LYS A 254 -8.23 -31.30 24.12
CA LYS A 254 -8.99 -30.08 24.48
C LYS A 254 -9.00 -29.06 23.34
N ALA A 255 -7.86 -28.86 22.69
CA ALA A 255 -7.73 -27.93 21.56
C ALA A 255 -8.58 -28.38 20.37
N MET A 256 -8.55 -29.66 20.01
CA MET A 256 -9.40 -30.27 18.97
C MET A 256 -10.89 -30.01 19.23
N ILE A 257 -11.37 -30.22 20.45
CA ILE A 257 -12.77 -29.97 20.82
C ILE A 257 -13.12 -28.48 20.70
N GLY A 258 -12.25 -27.61 21.23
CA GLY A 258 -12.43 -26.16 21.16
C GLY A 258 -12.46 -25.66 19.72
N GLN A 259 -11.57 -26.16 18.87
CA GLN A 259 -11.51 -25.81 17.46
C GLN A 259 -12.72 -26.31 16.69
N ARG A 260 -13.22 -27.53 16.94
CA ARG A 260 -14.46 -28.00 16.32
C ARG A 260 -15.63 -27.05 16.57
N LEU A 261 -15.76 -26.55 17.80
CA LEU A 261 -16.79 -25.57 18.15
C LEU A 261 -16.54 -24.21 17.50
N ALA A 262 -15.29 -23.75 17.45
CA ALA A 262 -14.92 -22.51 16.78
C ALA A 262 -15.23 -22.56 15.28
N ILE A 263 -14.84 -23.65 14.60
CA ILE A 263 -15.09 -23.88 13.18
C ILE A 263 -16.59 -23.84 12.89
N ARG A 264 -17.41 -24.55 13.68
CA ARG A 264 -18.88 -24.51 13.53
C ARG A 264 -19.42 -23.08 13.61
N ARG A 265 -18.97 -22.30 14.60
CA ARG A 265 -19.38 -20.90 14.76
C ARG A 265 -18.93 -20.04 13.58
N THR A 266 -17.72 -20.24 13.07
CA THR A 266 -17.21 -19.55 11.89
C THR A 266 -18.04 -19.87 10.65
N LEU A 267 -18.39 -21.14 10.43
CA LEU A 267 -19.26 -21.56 9.32
C LEU A 267 -20.67 -20.94 9.44
N THR A 268 -21.24 -20.89 10.65
CA THR A 268 -22.51 -20.19 10.90
C THR A 268 -22.38 -18.69 10.62
N LEU A 269 -21.31 -18.04 11.06
CA LEU A 269 -21.07 -16.61 10.80
C LEU A 269 -20.96 -16.31 9.29
N LEU A 270 -20.19 -17.12 8.56
CA LEU A 270 -20.06 -17.00 7.10
C LEU A 270 -21.41 -17.12 6.41
N LYS A 271 -22.23 -18.09 6.82
CA LYS A 271 -23.56 -18.30 6.27
C LYS A 271 -24.49 -17.12 6.59
N ASP A 272 -24.62 -16.76 7.87
CA ASP A 272 -25.65 -15.82 8.32
C ASP A 272 -25.31 -14.35 7.98
N GLN A 273 -24.03 -13.97 8.04
CA GLN A 273 -23.60 -12.58 7.84
C GLN A 273 -23.12 -12.31 6.41
N LEU A 274 -22.56 -13.32 5.74
CA LEU A 274 -21.92 -13.13 4.44
C LEU A 274 -22.60 -13.90 3.30
N ASN A 275 -23.63 -14.70 3.63
CA ASN A 275 -24.35 -15.58 2.71
C ASN A 275 -23.41 -16.52 1.94
N LEU A 276 -22.47 -17.12 2.67
CA LEU A 276 -21.49 -18.06 2.13
C LEU A 276 -21.55 -19.37 2.93
N THR A 277 -21.93 -20.45 2.24
CA THR A 277 -21.77 -21.82 2.74
C THR A 277 -20.35 -22.33 2.46
N PHE A 278 -19.99 -23.47 3.05
CA PHE A 278 -18.68 -24.07 2.79
C PHE A 278 -18.53 -24.48 1.31
N ASP A 279 -19.59 -24.97 0.68
CA ASP A 279 -19.57 -25.31 -0.75
C ASP A 279 -19.40 -24.05 -1.61
N ASP A 280 -20.03 -22.93 -1.25
CA ASP A 280 -19.81 -21.66 -1.94
C ASP A 280 -18.34 -21.20 -1.90
N LEU A 281 -17.61 -21.51 -0.82
CA LEU A 281 -16.18 -21.19 -0.72
C LEU A 281 -15.32 -22.04 -1.69
N LEU A 282 -15.77 -23.25 -2.01
CA LEU A 282 -15.06 -24.14 -2.93
C LEU A 282 -15.40 -23.85 -4.39
N ASP A 283 -16.65 -23.47 -4.66
CA ASP A 283 -17.17 -23.20 -6.00
C ASP A 283 -16.70 -21.83 -6.54
N GLN A 284 -16.47 -20.85 -5.66
CA GLN A 284 -15.94 -19.54 -6.05
C GLN A 284 -14.41 -19.57 -6.13
N GLU A 285 -13.87 -19.26 -7.31
CA GLU A 285 -12.41 -19.31 -7.57
C GLU A 285 -11.59 -18.47 -6.59
N ALA A 286 -12.01 -17.23 -6.30
CA ALA A 286 -11.34 -16.37 -5.33
C ALA A 286 -11.33 -17.00 -3.93
N GLN A 287 -12.49 -17.47 -3.44
CA GLN A 287 -12.59 -18.08 -2.10
C GLN A 287 -11.77 -19.36 -2.00
N ARG A 288 -11.77 -20.17 -3.06
CA ARG A 288 -10.98 -21.39 -3.15
C ARG A 288 -9.48 -21.11 -3.01
N ILE A 289 -9.00 -20.04 -3.65
CA ILE A 289 -7.59 -19.65 -3.55
C ILE A 289 -7.27 -19.13 -2.16
N TRP A 290 -8.15 -18.35 -1.54
CA TRP A 290 -7.99 -17.93 -0.14
C TRP A 290 -8.01 -19.10 0.85
N MET A 291 -8.77 -20.16 0.55
CA MET A 291 -8.73 -21.43 1.30
C MET A 291 -7.41 -22.19 1.13
N LEU A 292 -6.62 -21.86 0.11
CA LEU A 292 -5.26 -22.37 -0.01
C LEU A 292 -4.23 -21.44 0.65
N VAL A 293 -4.65 -20.45 1.45
CA VAL A 293 -3.79 -19.56 2.24
C VAL A 293 -2.64 -19.02 1.39
N PRO A 294 -2.94 -18.16 0.41
CA PRO A 294 -1.94 -17.69 -0.53
C PRO A 294 -0.90 -16.82 0.19
N GLN A 295 0.35 -16.91 -0.27
CA GLN A 295 1.53 -16.27 0.31
C GLN A 295 2.39 -15.63 -0.79
N ASP A 296 3.36 -14.83 -0.35
CA ASP A 296 4.39 -14.23 -1.20
C ASP A 296 3.83 -13.40 -2.36
N ALA A 297 2.86 -12.53 -2.04
CA ALA A 297 2.32 -11.58 -2.99
C ALA A 297 3.38 -10.60 -3.50
N ASP A 298 3.30 -10.19 -4.76
CA ASP A 298 4.06 -9.05 -5.27
C ASP A 298 3.39 -7.71 -4.94
N GLU A 299 3.94 -6.60 -5.45
CA GLU A 299 3.42 -5.25 -5.16
C GLU A 299 2.01 -4.99 -5.72
N LEU A 300 1.51 -5.84 -6.63
CA LEU A 300 0.15 -5.77 -7.17
C LEU A 300 -0.78 -6.80 -6.55
N GLY A 301 -0.32 -7.50 -5.51
CA GLY A 301 -1.12 -8.47 -4.78
C GLY A 301 -1.23 -9.84 -5.46
N ARG A 302 -0.44 -10.11 -6.51
CA ARG A 302 -0.41 -11.42 -7.19
C ARG A 302 0.33 -12.44 -6.37
N PHE A 303 -0.38 -13.52 -6.02
CA PHE A 303 0.16 -14.56 -5.15
C PHE A 303 1.06 -15.54 -5.89
N LYS A 304 2.22 -15.83 -5.29
CA LYS A 304 3.22 -16.74 -5.89
C LYS A 304 3.12 -18.15 -5.35
N VAL A 305 2.59 -18.34 -4.14
CA VAL A 305 2.59 -19.63 -3.45
C VAL A 305 1.25 -19.83 -2.75
N THR A 306 0.76 -21.06 -2.75
CA THR A 306 -0.43 -21.50 -2.02
C THR A 306 -0.19 -22.90 -1.42
N LEU A 307 -1.07 -23.31 -0.51
CA LEU A 307 -1.16 -24.69 -0.06
C LEU A 307 -1.53 -25.63 -1.22
N HIS A 308 -1.18 -26.90 -1.08
CA HIS A 308 -1.43 -27.89 -2.12
C HIS A 308 -2.94 -28.04 -2.42
N PRO A 309 -3.38 -28.03 -3.69
CA PRO A 309 -4.80 -28.06 -4.06
C PRO A 309 -5.60 -29.26 -3.50
N GLN A 310 -4.93 -30.39 -3.25
CA GLN A 310 -5.55 -31.55 -2.58
C GLN A 310 -6.19 -31.19 -1.23
N ASN A 311 -5.67 -30.17 -0.54
CA ASN A 311 -6.20 -29.74 0.75
C ASN A 311 -7.67 -29.33 0.66
N LEU A 312 -8.16 -28.80 -0.47
CA LEU A 312 -9.58 -28.46 -0.62
C LEU A 312 -10.49 -29.67 -0.41
N GLN A 313 -10.13 -30.81 -0.99
CA GLN A 313 -10.88 -32.05 -0.83
C GLN A 313 -10.80 -32.58 0.61
N ALA A 314 -9.62 -32.53 1.23
CA ALA A 314 -9.44 -32.96 2.62
C ALA A 314 -10.21 -32.08 3.61
N LEU A 315 -10.23 -30.76 3.37
CA LEU A 315 -11.00 -29.80 4.16
C LEU A 315 -12.51 -30.03 4.01
N LYS A 316 -12.99 -30.31 2.78
CA LYS A 316 -14.40 -30.65 2.54
C LYS A 316 -14.83 -31.92 3.27
N GLU A 317 -14.06 -32.98 3.12
CA GLU A 317 -14.31 -34.25 3.82
C GLU A 317 -14.41 -34.03 5.34
N MET A 318 -13.45 -33.28 5.90
CA MET A 318 -13.43 -32.96 7.32
C MET A 318 -14.65 -32.14 7.75
N VAL A 319 -15.06 -31.14 6.98
CA VAL A 319 -16.24 -30.33 7.31
C VAL A 319 -17.50 -31.18 7.32
N ASP A 320 -17.72 -31.95 6.27
CA ASP A 320 -18.94 -32.72 6.06
C ASP A 320 -19.05 -33.89 7.06
N GLN A 321 -17.95 -34.58 7.32
CA GLN A 321 -17.96 -35.84 8.06
C GLN A 321 -17.56 -35.70 9.52
N GLU A 322 -16.83 -34.65 9.90
CA GLU A 322 -16.30 -34.48 11.26
C GLU A 322 -16.80 -33.22 11.95
N ILE A 323 -16.67 -32.06 11.29
CA ILE A 323 -17.03 -30.80 11.91
C ILE A 323 -18.53 -30.72 12.07
N MET A 324 -19.31 -30.94 11.01
CA MET A 324 -20.76 -30.75 11.03
C MET A 324 -21.54 -31.98 11.50
N SER A 325 -20.88 -33.14 11.67
CA SER A 325 -21.55 -34.38 12.09
C SER A 325 -21.93 -34.42 13.57
N ASP A 326 -22.85 -35.29 13.96
CA ASP A 326 -23.20 -35.51 15.38
C ASP A 326 -22.34 -36.59 16.05
N LEU A 327 -21.22 -36.96 15.43
CA LEU A 327 -20.31 -37.97 15.97
C LEU A 327 -19.75 -37.57 17.33
N SER A 328 -19.63 -38.56 18.21
CA SER A 328 -18.97 -38.39 19.50
C SER A 328 -17.47 -38.14 19.31
N ILE A 329 -16.83 -37.49 20.27
CA ILE A 329 -15.37 -37.26 20.22
C ILE A 329 -14.59 -38.57 20.09
N MET A 330 -15.09 -39.66 20.70
CA MET A 330 -14.45 -40.97 20.60
C MET A 330 -14.55 -41.57 19.20
N ASP A 331 -15.68 -41.38 18.52
CA ASP A 331 -15.86 -41.86 17.15
C ASP A 331 -15.02 -41.04 16.17
N LEU A 332 -14.94 -39.72 16.37
CA LEU A 332 -14.06 -38.84 15.59
C LEU A 332 -12.59 -39.24 15.71
N LEU A 333 -12.12 -39.55 16.92
CA LEU A 333 -10.74 -40.00 17.14
C LEU A 333 -10.45 -41.38 16.54
N ARG A 334 -11.47 -42.20 16.26
CA ARG A 334 -11.31 -43.50 15.61
C ARG A 334 -11.45 -43.43 14.09
N ARG A 335 -11.98 -42.32 13.57
CA ARG A 335 -12.16 -42.10 12.14
C ARG A 335 -10.80 -41.83 11.48
N GLU A 336 -10.51 -42.59 10.45
CA GLU A 336 -9.47 -42.32 9.46
C GLU A 336 -10.08 -41.46 8.34
N ASN A 337 -9.31 -40.50 7.84
CA ASN A 337 -9.73 -39.65 6.73
C ASN A 337 -9.23 -40.29 5.43
N ASP A 338 -10.07 -40.26 4.39
CA ASP A 338 -9.70 -40.78 3.07
C ASP A 338 -8.64 -39.87 2.42
N GLN A 339 -8.72 -38.57 2.66
CA GLN A 339 -7.74 -37.58 2.22
C GLN A 339 -6.88 -37.03 3.37
N VAL A 340 -5.58 -36.91 3.10
CA VAL A 340 -4.61 -36.36 4.06
C VAL A 340 -4.33 -34.90 3.73
N LEU A 341 -4.29 -34.06 4.77
CA LEU A 341 -3.83 -32.68 4.63
C LEU A 341 -2.33 -32.63 4.34
N TRP A 342 -1.99 -31.98 3.24
CA TRP A 342 -0.64 -31.58 2.94
C TRP A 342 -0.30 -30.29 3.67
N TYR A 343 0.61 -30.40 4.62
CA TYR A 343 1.22 -29.22 5.25
C TYR A 343 2.28 -28.63 4.31
N ALA A 344 2.60 -27.34 4.50
CA ALA A 344 3.54 -26.62 3.65
C ALA A 344 4.89 -27.36 3.49
N LEU A 345 5.44 -27.30 2.28
CA LEU A 345 6.78 -27.83 1.99
C LEU A 345 7.81 -27.12 2.87
N LEU A 346 8.90 -27.83 3.21
CA LEU A 346 9.99 -27.29 4.03
C LEU A 346 11.33 -27.47 3.32
N GLY A 347 12.27 -26.55 3.58
CA GLY A 347 13.64 -26.68 3.09
C GLY A 347 13.75 -26.60 1.56
N GLN A 348 14.53 -27.50 0.95
CA GLN A 348 14.84 -27.45 -0.48
C GLN A 348 13.62 -27.65 -1.38
N ASP A 349 12.65 -28.48 -0.96
CA ASP A 349 11.43 -28.71 -1.73
C ASP A 349 10.56 -27.46 -1.79
N LYS A 350 10.54 -26.67 -0.71
CA LYS A 350 9.87 -25.37 -0.67
C LYS A 350 10.51 -24.41 -1.66
N SER A 351 11.84 -24.25 -1.60
CA SER A 351 12.55 -23.33 -2.49
C SER A 351 12.42 -23.72 -3.97
N ALA A 352 12.48 -25.02 -4.29
CA ALA A 352 12.29 -25.48 -5.67
C ALA A 352 10.87 -25.20 -6.19
N PHE A 353 9.86 -25.32 -5.32
CA PHE A 353 8.48 -24.95 -5.66
C PHE A 353 8.33 -23.43 -5.86
N GLU A 354 8.88 -22.63 -4.94
CA GLU A 354 8.88 -21.15 -5.01
C GLU A 354 9.54 -20.65 -6.29
N ASP A 355 10.73 -21.16 -6.63
CA ASP A 355 11.46 -20.77 -7.84
C ASP A 355 10.65 -21.08 -9.10
N LYS A 356 10.00 -22.26 -9.14
CA LYS A 356 9.15 -22.66 -10.26
C LYS A 356 7.91 -21.78 -10.38
N ALA A 357 7.24 -21.50 -9.28
CA ALA A 357 6.05 -20.64 -9.27
C ALA A 357 6.40 -19.20 -9.66
N GLN A 358 7.54 -18.69 -9.18
CA GLN A 358 8.05 -17.38 -9.58
C GLN A 358 8.36 -17.30 -11.08
N ALA A 359 8.95 -18.34 -11.67
CA ALA A 359 9.23 -18.37 -13.11
C ALA A 359 7.94 -18.37 -13.96
N ILE A 360 6.90 -19.08 -13.51
CA ILE A 360 5.59 -19.06 -14.17
C ILE A 360 5.00 -17.64 -14.11
N ALA A 361 4.97 -17.04 -12.92
CA ALA A 361 4.45 -15.69 -12.73
C ALA A 361 5.22 -14.65 -13.59
N GLN A 362 6.55 -14.75 -13.67
CA GLN A 362 7.35 -13.88 -14.54
C GLN A 362 6.96 -14.00 -16.01
N ASN A 363 6.74 -15.22 -16.51
CA ASN A 363 6.35 -15.44 -17.90
C ASN A 363 4.93 -14.92 -18.19
N GLU A 364 3.99 -15.12 -17.27
CA GLU A 364 2.62 -14.61 -17.40
C GLU A 364 2.57 -13.07 -17.30
N ASN A 365 3.47 -12.47 -16.53
CA ASN A 365 3.55 -11.02 -16.34
C ASN A 365 4.25 -10.30 -17.49
N ALA A 366 5.08 -10.99 -18.29
CA ALA A 366 5.93 -10.35 -19.31
C ALA A 366 5.14 -9.60 -20.40
N SER A 367 3.91 -10.03 -20.70
CA SER A 367 3.07 -9.38 -21.72
C SER A 367 2.32 -8.16 -21.21
N LEU A 368 2.26 -7.93 -19.89
CA LEU A 368 1.41 -6.90 -19.30
C LEU A 368 2.11 -5.55 -19.33
N THR A 369 1.34 -4.52 -19.71
CA THR A 369 1.83 -3.15 -19.92
C THR A 369 2.55 -2.60 -18.68
N TYR A 370 2.00 -2.87 -17.49
CA TYR A 370 2.60 -2.45 -16.21
C TYR A 370 4.02 -2.98 -16.01
N TYR A 371 4.27 -4.28 -16.19
CA TYR A 371 5.56 -4.89 -15.85
C TYR A 371 6.64 -4.52 -16.86
N GLN A 372 6.28 -4.34 -18.13
CA GLN A 372 7.18 -3.79 -19.16
C GLN A 372 7.66 -2.38 -18.77
N TYR A 373 6.78 -1.56 -18.20
CA TYR A 373 7.11 -0.22 -17.74
C TYR A 373 7.86 -0.21 -16.40
N LYS A 374 7.47 -1.02 -15.42
CA LYS A 374 8.13 -1.08 -14.12
C LYS A 374 9.63 -1.34 -14.29
N GLU A 375 10.00 -2.23 -15.20
CA GLU A 375 11.40 -2.50 -15.52
C GLU A 375 12.12 -1.25 -16.07
N SER A 376 11.45 -0.45 -16.91
CA SER A 376 12.00 0.83 -17.39
C SER A 376 12.10 1.91 -16.29
N LEU A 377 11.13 1.94 -15.36
CA LEU A 377 11.17 2.82 -14.19
C LEU A 377 12.33 2.46 -13.27
N ASP A 378 12.47 1.19 -12.92
CA ASP A 378 13.55 0.71 -12.07
C ASP A 378 14.93 1.01 -12.68
N GLN A 379 15.04 0.96 -14.01
CA GLN A 379 16.25 1.36 -14.74
C GLN A 379 16.50 2.88 -14.72
N SER A 380 15.44 3.70 -14.84
CA SER A 380 15.53 5.18 -14.80
C SER A 380 15.72 5.75 -13.38
N ALA A 381 15.20 5.09 -12.35
CA ALA A 381 15.28 5.47 -10.94
C ALA A 381 16.57 4.99 -10.26
N GLY A 382 17.36 4.15 -10.92
CA GLY A 382 18.65 3.63 -10.45
C GLY A 382 19.66 4.67 -9.92
N PRO A 383 19.69 5.93 -10.40
CA PRO A 383 20.55 6.98 -9.83
C PRO A 383 20.04 7.59 -8.51
N HIS A 384 18.74 7.48 -8.21
CA HIS A 384 18.08 8.21 -7.10
C HIS A 384 17.47 7.28 -6.03
N MET A 385 17.33 5.99 -6.30
CA MET A 385 16.94 5.01 -5.30
C MET A 385 18.14 4.70 -4.38
N PRO A 386 17.99 4.71 -3.05
CA PRO A 386 19.02 4.20 -2.17
C PRO A 386 19.30 2.76 -2.59
N LYS A 387 20.55 2.49 -3.02
CA LYS A 387 20.99 1.16 -3.43
C LYS A 387 20.55 0.19 -2.34
N LYS A 388 19.65 -0.73 -2.67
CA LYS A 388 19.38 -1.88 -1.80
C LYS A 388 20.74 -2.51 -1.57
N GLU A 389 21.24 -2.43 -0.34
CA GLU A 389 22.33 -3.28 0.09
C GLU A 389 21.82 -4.70 -0.16
N THR A 390 22.30 -5.33 -1.23
CA THR A 390 22.35 -6.77 -1.32
C THR A 390 23.17 -7.18 -0.10
N LYS A 391 22.47 -7.47 1.00
CA LYS A 391 23.03 -8.29 2.07
C LYS A 391 23.39 -9.59 1.39
N SER A 392 24.65 -9.67 0.97
CA SER A 392 25.31 -10.89 0.57
C SER A 392 24.89 -11.93 1.59
N LYS A 393 24.33 -13.06 1.13
CA LYS A 393 23.84 -14.13 1.99
C LYS A 393 24.97 -14.48 2.97
N ILE A 394 24.90 -13.93 4.18
CA ILE A 394 25.75 -14.34 5.28
C ILE A 394 25.31 -15.78 5.54
N PRO A 395 26.21 -16.77 5.46
CA PRO A 395 25.85 -18.12 5.85
C PRO A 395 25.33 -18.05 7.27
N PHE A 396 24.08 -18.47 7.44
CA PHE A 396 23.37 -18.47 8.72
C PHE A 396 24.16 -19.35 9.70
N GLN A 397 25.05 -18.75 10.49
CA GLN A 397 25.53 -19.36 11.72
C GLN A 397 24.42 -19.10 12.75
N ALA A 398 23.75 -20.20 13.11
CA ALA A 398 22.70 -20.20 14.10
C ALA A 398 23.20 -19.58 15.41
N GLN A 399 22.69 -18.40 15.75
CA GLN A 399 22.61 -17.98 17.13
C GLN A 399 21.33 -18.59 17.71
N GLU A 400 21.51 -19.55 18.61
CA GLU A 400 20.48 -20.12 19.46
C GLU A 400 19.89 -19.01 20.35
N THR A 401 18.83 -18.36 19.90
CA THR A 401 17.91 -17.63 20.78
C THR A 401 16.78 -18.58 21.15
N SER A 402 16.92 -19.17 22.33
CA SER A 402 15.91 -20.00 22.96
C SER A 402 14.69 -19.17 23.38
N GLN A 403 13.66 -19.14 22.55
CA GLN A 403 12.27 -19.03 23.00
C GLN A 403 11.38 -20.00 22.19
N PRO A 404 10.48 -20.77 22.84
CA PRO A 404 9.81 -21.88 22.19
C PRO A 404 8.53 -21.42 21.50
N SER A 405 8.51 -21.42 20.18
CA SER A 405 7.28 -21.33 19.40
C SER A 405 7.07 -22.59 18.55
N SER A 406 5.85 -23.11 18.66
CA SER A 406 5.22 -24.13 17.81
C SER A 406 5.68 -25.60 17.95
N ALA A 407 4.69 -26.48 17.82
CA ALA A 407 4.74 -27.93 17.97
C ALA A 407 5.69 -28.66 16.98
N ALA A 408 6.28 -27.95 16.02
CA ALA A 408 7.29 -28.49 15.11
C ALA A 408 8.61 -28.84 15.82
N GLY A 409 8.95 -28.14 16.93
CA GLY A 409 10.16 -28.42 17.71
C GLY A 409 10.10 -29.71 18.54
N ALA A 410 8.90 -30.13 18.96
CA ALA A 410 8.72 -31.29 19.85
C ALA A 410 8.89 -32.64 19.11
N LEU A 411 8.59 -32.69 17.82
CA LEU A 411 8.69 -33.91 17.00
C LEU A 411 10.15 -34.25 16.62
N LYS A 412 11.02 -33.25 16.42
CA LYS A 412 12.46 -33.48 16.12
C LYS A 412 13.23 -34.04 17.32
N GLY A 413 12.86 -33.67 18.56
CA GLY A 413 13.52 -34.17 19.77
C GLY A 413 13.18 -35.63 20.12
N PHE A 414 11.99 -36.10 19.72
CA PHE A 414 11.51 -37.43 20.07
C PHE A 414 12.07 -38.54 19.15
N LEU A 415 12.33 -38.23 17.87
CA LEU A 415 12.85 -39.20 16.90
C LEU A 415 14.37 -39.43 17.03
N LYS A 416 15.13 -38.44 17.52
CA LYS A 416 16.59 -38.56 17.66
C LYS A 416 17.04 -39.37 18.90
N LYS A 417 16.17 -39.59 19.88
CA LYS A 417 16.47 -40.32 21.13
C LYS A 417 16.06 -41.80 21.11
N ARG A 418 15.43 -42.29 20.04
CA ARG A 418 14.92 -43.68 19.96
C ARG A 418 15.50 -44.54 18.84
N PHE A 419 16.28 -43.95 17.91
CA PHE A 419 16.94 -44.67 16.82
C PHE A 419 18.36 -44.14 16.52
N GLY A 420 19.07 -43.69 17.55
CA GLY A 420 20.51 -43.43 17.52
C GLY A 420 21.22 -44.33 18.51
#